data_AF-A0A1H8XB10-F1
#
_entry.id   AF-A0A1H8XB10-F1
#
_cell.length_a   1.000
_cell.length_b   1.000
_cell.length_c   1.000
_cell.angle_alpha   90.00
_cell.angle_beta   90.00
_cell.angle_gamma   90.00
#
_symmetry.space_group_name_H-M   'P 1'
#
loop_
_entity.id
_entity.type
_entity.pdbx_description
1 polymer ?
#
loop_
_entity_poly.entity_id
_entity_poly.type
_entity_poly.pdbx_seq_one_letter_code
_entity_poly.pdbx_strand_id
1 'polypeptide(L)' 'MADAIRASGVTEIAYYRWRKELGGFKSDQTRLMKELETKSQQMRRAIAYFTLDKLILQEAAGGNL' A
#
# COMPACT_ATOMS: atom_id res chain seq x y z
N MET A 1 28.86 -1.87 -19.59
CA MET A 1 28.19 -2.61 -18.50
C MET A 1 28.87 -3.95 -18.21
N ALA A 2 29.15 -4.78 -19.22
CA ALA A 2 29.86 -6.04 -19.04
C ALA A 2 31.24 -5.89 -18.37
N ASP A 3 32.00 -4.83 -18.67
CA ASP A 3 33.34 -4.63 -18.08
C ASP A 3 33.31 -4.22 -16.60
N ALA A 4 32.25 -3.53 -16.14
CA ALA A 4 32.08 -3.17 -14.73
C ALA A 4 31.67 -4.37 -13.87
N ILE A 5 30.93 -5.32 -14.44
CA ILE A 5 30.53 -6.58 -13.79
C ILE A 5 31.73 -7.53 -13.66
N ARG A 6 32.58 -7.60 -14.70
CA ARG A 6 33.81 -8.41 -14.68
C ARG A 6 34.82 -7.88 -13.65
N ALA A 7 34.88 -6.57 -13.46
CA ALA A 7 35.77 -5.92 -12.49
C ALA A 7 35.30 -6.06 -11.02
N SER A 8 34.01 -6.29 -10.77
CA SER A 8 33.47 -6.44 -9.40
C SER A 8 33.47 -7.89 -8.88
N GLY A 9 33.94 -8.85 -9.69
CA GLY A 9 33.94 -10.27 -9.34
C GLY A 9 32.55 -10.92 -9.32
N VAL A 10 31.50 -10.17 -9.67
CA VAL A 10 30.14 -10.69 -9.77
C VAL A 10 29.95 -11.27 -11.17
N THR A 11 29.57 -12.54 -11.27
CA THR A 11 29.27 -13.12 -12.58
C THR A 11 28.02 -12.46 -13.17
N GLU A 12 27.95 -12.33 -14.49
CA GLU A 12 26.80 -11.73 -15.18
C GLU A 12 25.48 -12.44 -14.83
N ILE A 13 25.54 -13.75 -14.58
CA ILE A 13 24.43 -14.57 -14.09
C ILE A 13 23.96 -14.12 -12.70
N ALA A 14 24.89 -13.84 -11.78
CA ALA A 14 24.55 -13.36 -10.43
C ALA A 14 23.92 -11.96 -10.48
N TYR A 15 24.39 -11.07 -11.37
CA TYR A 15 23.79 -9.75 -11.57
C TYR A 15 22.34 -9.85 -12.07
N TYR A 16 22.08 -10.63 -13.12
CA TYR A 16 20.72 -10.80 -13.65
C TYR A 16 19.79 -11.51 -12.67
N ARG A 17 20.31 -12.47 -11.88
CA ARG A 17 19.56 -13.13 -10.81
C ARG A 17 19.14 -12.14 -9.72
N TRP A 18 20.06 -11.33 -9.22
CA TRP A 18 19.75 -10.30 -8.21
C TRP A 18 18.80 -9.22 -8.74
N ARG A 19 18.94 -8.83 -10.01
CA ARG A 19 18.00 -7.89 -10.64
C ARG A 19 16.58 -8.48 -10.72
N LYS A 20 16.45 -9.77 -11.00
CA LYS A 20 15.16 -10.48 -11.03
C LYS A 20 14.55 -10.63 -9.64
N GLU A 21 15.35 -11.05 -8.66
CA GLU A 21 14.89 -11.31 -7.28
C GLU A 21 14.58 -10.01 -6.51
N LEU A 22 15.44 -8.99 -6.59
CA LEU A 22 15.29 -7.73 -5.84
C LEU A 22 14.46 -6.67 -6.59
N GLY A 23 14.39 -6.75 -7.93
CA GLY A 23 13.61 -5.83 -8.76
C GLY A 23 12.10 -6.04 -8.62
N GLY A 24 11.64 -7.29 -8.51
CA GLY A 24 10.23 -7.62 -8.32
C GLY A 24 9.75 -7.44 -6.87
N PHE A 25 10.62 -7.70 -5.89
CA PHE A 25 10.28 -7.60 -4.47
C PHE A 25 9.86 -6.18 -4.06
N LYS A 26 10.52 -5.15 -4.59
CA LYS A 26 10.16 -3.74 -4.31
C LYS A 26 8.83 -3.34 -4.95
N SER A 27 8.50 -3.86 -6.14
CA SER A 27 7.23 -3.55 -6.81
C SER A 27 6.05 -4.17 -6.08
N ASP A 28 6.20 -5.39 -5.58
CA ASP A 28 5.12 -6.09 -4.85
C ASP A 28 4.85 -5.44 -3.48
N GLN A 29 5.89 -5.04 -2.75
CA GLN A 29 5.74 -4.27 -1.52
C GLN A 29 5.03 -2.93 -1.75
N THR A 30 5.40 -2.23 -2.82
CA THR A 30 4.75 -0.95 -3.18
C THR A 30 3.29 -1.13 -3.56
N ARG A 31 2.96 -2.20 -4.29
CA ARG A 31 1.56 -2.55 -4.63
C ARG A 31 0.74 -2.82 -3.38
N LEU A 32 1.25 -3.64 -2.46
CA LEU A 32 0.57 -3.95 -1.21
C LEU A 32 0.35 -2.70 -0.35
N MET A 33 1.34 -1.80 -0.27
CA MET A 33 1.20 -0.53 0.44
C MET A 33 0.08 0.33 -0.16
N LYS A 34 0.02 0.48 -1.49
CA LYS A 34 -1.05 1.23 -2.16
C LYS A 34 -2.44 0.63 -1.94
N GLU A 35 -2.55 -0.70 -1.96
CA GLU A 35 -3.81 -1.40 -1.68
C GLU A 35 -4.25 -1.17 -0.23
N LEU A 36 -3.33 -1.21 0.73
CA LEU A 36 -3.59 -0.91 2.14
C LEU A 36 -4.01 0.55 2.35
N GLU A 37 -3.32 1.50 1.73
CA GLU A 37 -3.67 2.93 1.79
C GLU A 37 -5.07 3.18 1.25
N THR A 38 -5.41 2.56 0.12
CA THR A 38 -6.74 2.67 -0.50
C THR A 38 -7.82 2.12 0.43
N LYS A 39 -7.62 0.92 0.99
CA LYS A 39 -8.55 0.32 1.96
C LYS A 39 -8.70 1.19 3.21
N SER A 40 -7.60 1.75 3.71
CA SER A 40 -7.59 2.63 4.88
C SER A 40 -8.39 3.92 4.62
N GLN A 41 -8.25 4.50 3.43
CA GLN A 41 -9.02 5.68 3.03
C GLN A 41 -10.52 5.39 2.89
N GLN A 42 -10.88 4.28 2.25
CA GLN A 42 -12.28 3.86 2.13
C GLN A 42 -12.90 3.59 3.51
N MET A 43 -12.18 2.91 4.40
CA MET A 43 -12.63 2.65 5.76
C MET A 43 -12.86 3.94 6.55
N ARG A 44 -11.95 4.92 6.47
CA ARG A 44 -12.14 6.22 7.13
C ARG A 44 -13.40 6.94 6.65
N ARG A 45 -13.70 6.89 5.35
CA ARG A 45 -14.92 7.49 4.78
C ARG A 45 -16.18 6.78 5.29
N ALA A 46 -16.18 5.46 5.31
CA ALA A 46 -17.31 4.68 5.83
C ALA A 46 -17.56 4.97 7.32
N ILE A 47 -16.49 5.02 8.13
CA ILE A 47 -16.59 5.40 9.54
C ILE A 47 -17.17 6.79 9.70
N ALA A 48 -16.70 7.79 8.94
CA ALA A 48 -17.22 9.15 9.01
C ALA A 48 -18.72 9.20 8.65
N TYR A 49 -19.13 8.50 7.58
CA TYR A 49 -20.52 8.40 7.17
C TYR A 49 -21.40 7.77 8.25
N PHE A 50 -21.02 6.60 8.77
CA PHE A 50 -21.79 5.93 9.84
C PHE A 50 -21.80 6.72 11.14
N THR A 51 -20.71 7.43 11.45
CA THR A 51 -20.66 8.31 12.62
C THR A 51 -21.63 9.47 12.47
N LEU A 52 -21.71 10.06 11.27
CA LEU A 52 -22.67 11.11 10.97
C LEU A 52 -24.11 10.61 11.06
N ASP A 53 -24.43 9.47 10.44
CA ASP A 53 -25.76 8.85 10.51
C ASP A 53 -26.16 8.57 11.96
N LYS A 54 -25.24 8.04 12.78
CA LYS A 54 -25.48 7.80 14.21
C LYS A 54 -25.81 9.11 14.95
N LEU A 55 -25.05 10.18 14.70
CA LEU A 55 -25.28 11.48 15.33
C LEU A 55 -26.65 12.06 14.93
N ILE A 56 -27.00 11.98 13.65
CA ILE A 56 -28.32 12.40 13.16
C ILE A 56 -29.44 11.62 13.84
N LEU A 57 -29.30 10.29 13.95
CA LEU A 57 -30.29 9.45 14.62
C LEU A 57 -30.40 9.76 16.11
N GLN A 58 -29.28 10.07 16.79
CA GLN A 58 -29.29 10.49 18.19
C GLN A 58 -29.95 11.85 18.40
N GLU A 59 -29.68 12.82 17.52
CA GLU A 59 -30.33 14.14 17.55
C GLU A 59 -31.84 14.01 17.31
N ALA A 60 -32.24 13.24 16.29
CA ALA A 60 -33.65 12.99 15.98
C ALA A 60 -34.37 12.21 17.10
N ALA A 61 -33.69 11.29 17.77
CA ALA A 61 -34.24 10.56 18.92
C ALA A 61 -34.28 11.41 20.20
N GLY A 62 -33.39 12.40 20.32
CA GLY A 62 -33.36 13.37 21.42
C GLY A 62 -34.35 14.54 21.26
N GLY A 63 -34.86 14.76 20.04
CA GLY A 63 -35.73 15.87 19.70
C GLY A 63 -37.17 15.46 19.37
N ASN A 64 -37.97 15.11 20.38
CA ASN A 64 -39.31 15.67 20.60
C ASN A 64 -39.82 15.28 22.01
N LEU A 65 -39.34 15.99 23.04
CA LEU A 65 -40.02 16.19 24.32
C LEU A 65 -39.95 17.68 24.66
#